data_AF-G6AZ63-F1
#
_entry.id   AF-G6AZ63-F1
#
_cell.length_a   1.000
_cell.length_b   1.000
_cell.length_c   1.000
_cell.angle_alpha   90.00
_cell.angle_beta   90.00
_cell.angle_gamma   90.00
#
_symmetry.space_group_name_H-M   'P 1'
#
loop_
_entity.id
_entity.type
_entity.pdbx_description
1 polymer ?
#
loop_
_entity_poly.entity_id
_entity_poly.type
_entity_poly.pdbx_seq_one_letter_code
_entity_poly.pdbx_strand_id
1 'polypeptide(L)'
;MKKIFQYIMLAVVTIVMASCTSDIEETTATTGKSNVQLVVGEFPAFGDSQTRAIGTPDEGKTSWAVGDELLLEMTSKTLGTKYAAFKYNGSSWELTSGELSYKEDEVPTFPHVYYAPNYKWEAGKLVLKEGKVAGTDEYIEGTAQITPNGEAITVKFSGATRNYSRLRIATMPNKPITVTIDRYTPAGSSDMKWDQKYALTSDEKGNAYLYGTFENNSEVTVKYRGATLKTYKFSKETENAKSYALDATVISANSAEEIKSAIKQEVANSKTAIILNLASDAGDNEFKTIREAFKNVQDATIDLTLIGCKEIPADGLKELNALKSIFLPDVTKIGMNALSRCVYLEEICAPNVSTIDERAFAGFIMLEKVTLGELTDVRGEANSGGGIFDDDNWTPYIDLYLPKNQEVMKGEFDENSNQYIWKPTGEKYFASPDYDNGIFLGYQFNSVKSWE
;
A
#
# COMPACT_ATOMS: atom_id res chain seq x y z
N MET A 1 27.74 -27.04 33.30
CA MET A 1 26.57 -26.36 32.69
C MET A 1 27.03 -25.83 31.34
N LYS A 2 26.42 -26.28 30.25
CA LYS A 2 26.79 -25.78 28.91
C LYS A 2 25.96 -24.52 28.63
N LYS A 3 26.62 -23.45 28.18
CA LYS A 3 25.98 -22.19 27.78
C LYS A 3 26.18 -21.98 26.29
N ILE A 4 25.15 -21.48 25.63
CA ILE A 4 25.16 -21.43 24.17
C ILE A 4 26.01 -20.27 23.62
N PHE A 5 26.24 -19.15 24.33
CA PHE A 5 27.27 -18.16 23.97
C PHE A 5 27.79 -17.34 25.16
N GLN A 6 29.08 -16.99 25.13
CA GLN A 6 29.68 -15.85 25.85
C GLN A 6 30.66 -15.16 24.87
N TYR A 7 30.34 -13.93 24.44
CA TYR A 7 31.05 -13.08 23.48
C TYR A 7 32.48 -13.53 23.08
N ILE A 8 32.67 -13.92 21.81
CA ILE A 8 34.00 -13.84 21.19
C ILE A 8 34.13 -12.42 20.65
N MET A 9 34.81 -11.57 21.42
CA MET A 9 35.40 -10.35 20.88
C MET A 9 36.31 -10.74 19.71
N LEU A 10 36.11 -10.04 18.61
CA LEU A 10 36.94 -9.99 17.42
C LEU A 10 38.44 -10.12 17.75
N ALA A 11 39.05 -11.24 17.37
CA ALA A 11 40.48 -11.31 17.09
C ALA A 11 40.63 -11.78 15.65
N VAL A 12 40.59 -10.82 14.71
CA VAL A 12 41.15 -11.04 13.38
C VAL A 12 42.65 -11.23 13.59
N VAL A 13 43.09 -12.48 13.61
CA VAL A 13 44.50 -12.82 13.47
C VAL A 13 44.68 -13.41 12.08
N THR A 14 44.96 -12.53 11.12
CA THR A 14 45.70 -12.89 9.92
C THR A 14 47.13 -13.21 10.35
N ILE A 15 47.47 -14.49 10.56
CA ILE A 15 48.87 -14.91 10.59
C ILE A 15 49.07 -16.12 9.66
N VAL A 16 49.81 -15.79 8.61
CA VAL A 16 50.53 -16.64 7.66
C VAL A 16 51.38 -17.67 8.41
N MET A 17 51.47 -18.88 7.85
CA MET A 17 52.40 -19.91 8.30
C MET A 17 53.82 -19.36 8.48
N ALA A 18 54.34 -19.40 9.71
CA ALA A 18 55.78 -19.47 9.98
C ALA A 18 56.02 -20.01 11.41
N SER A 19 57.12 -20.72 11.50
CA SER A 19 57.61 -21.59 12.58
C SER A 19 57.95 -20.93 13.92
N CYS A 20 58.15 -21.82 14.91
CA CYS A 20 59.00 -21.71 16.12
C CYS A 20 58.28 -21.46 17.46
N THR A 21 58.09 -22.57 18.18
CA THR A 21 58.44 -22.82 19.58
C THR A 21 58.61 -21.62 20.54
N SER A 22 57.75 -21.58 21.56
CA SER A 22 58.17 -21.34 22.95
C SER A 22 57.05 -21.77 23.91
N ASP A 23 57.44 -22.58 24.89
CA ASP A 23 56.64 -23.03 26.03
C ASP A 23 56.04 -21.85 26.82
N ILE A 24 54.75 -21.95 27.16
CA ILE A 24 54.09 -21.11 28.15
C ILE A 24 53.33 -22.02 29.11
N GLU A 25 53.64 -21.84 30.40
CA GLU A 25 53.18 -22.62 31.53
C GLU A 25 51.66 -22.74 31.64
N GLU A 26 51.24 -23.96 31.95
CA GLU A 26 49.89 -24.39 32.23
C GLU A 26 49.47 -23.95 33.63
N THR A 27 48.65 -22.89 33.74
CA THR A 27 47.89 -22.60 34.97
C THR A 27 46.50 -23.18 34.86
N THR A 28 46.26 -24.23 35.65
CA THR A 28 44.99 -24.92 35.84
C THR A 28 43.98 -24.04 36.58
N ALA A 29 42.92 -23.63 35.85
CA ALA A 29 41.67 -23.16 36.44
C ALA A 29 40.50 -23.82 35.68
N THR A 30 40.07 -24.99 36.15
CA THR A 30 38.90 -25.71 35.66
C THR A 30 37.62 -24.99 36.10
N THR A 31 37.11 -24.10 35.25
CA THR A 31 35.68 -23.75 35.22
C THR A 31 35.18 -23.99 33.81
N GLY A 32 34.51 -25.13 33.59
CA GLY A 32 34.06 -25.58 32.28
C GLY A 32 33.12 -24.57 31.62
N LYS A 33 33.66 -23.77 30.69
CA LYS A 33 32.91 -23.00 29.70
C LYS A 33 32.93 -23.78 28.39
N SER A 34 31.91 -24.61 28.16
CA SER A 34 31.66 -25.21 26.85
C SER A 34 30.79 -24.22 26.07
N ASN A 35 31.32 -23.69 24.96
CA ASN A 35 30.57 -22.85 24.02
C ASN A 35 29.92 -23.74 22.95
N VAL A 36 28.66 -23.51 22.62
CA VAL A 36 27.92 -24.29 21.61
C VAL A 36 27.65 -23.41 20.39
N GLN A 37 28.14 -23.79 19.22
CA GLN A 37 27.98 -23.00 18.00
C GLN A 37 26.56 -23.11 17.42
N LEU A 38 25.98 -22.00 16.95
CA LEU A 38 24.75 -22.04 16.15
C LEU A 38 25.10 -22.15 14.66
N VAL A 39 24.65 -23.23 14.01
CA VAL A 39 24.84 -23.48 12.58
C VAL A 39 23.47 -23.48 11.91
N VAL A 40 23.21 -22.50 11.05
CA VAL A 40 21.93 -22.34 10.37
C VAL A 40 22.09 -22.73 8.91
N GLY A 41 21.22 -23.62 8.42
CA GLY A 41 21.16 -24.01 7.01
C GLY A 41 20.65 -22.89 6.11
N GLU A 42 20.47 -23.19 4.82
CA GLU A 42 19.97 -22.24 3.83
C GLU A 42 18.55 -21.75 4.12
N PHE A 43 18.22 -20.58 3.58
CA PHE A 43 16.87 -20.05 3.61
C PHE A 43 15.93 -20.97 2.80
N PRO A 44 14.68 -21.22 3.24
CA PRO A 44 13.78 -22.12 2.53
C PRO A 44 13.48 -21.63 1.13
N ALA A 45 13.61 -22.51 0.14
CA ALA A 45 13.14 -22.27 -1.21
C ALA A 45 11.65 -22.60 -1.29
N PHE A 46 10.82 -21.58 -1.49
CA PHE A 46 9.40 -21.77 -1.77
C PHE A 46 9.24 -22.10 -3.25
N GLY A 47 8.55 -23.20 -3.56
CA GLY A 47 8.48 -23.79 -4.91
C GLY A 47 8.00 -22.85 -6.02
N ASP A 48 8.15 -23.31 -7.27
CA ASP A 48 7.86 -22.53 -8.46
C ASP A 48 6.46 -21.92 -8.44
N SER A 49 6.44 -20.59 -8.51
CA SER A 49 5.25 -19.76 -8.42
C SER A 49 4.47 -19.80 -9.72
N GLN A 50 3.56 -20.77 -9.87
CA GLN A 50 2.79 -20.94 -11.11
C GLN A 50 1.73 -19.84 -11.39
N THR A 51 1.77 -18.70 -10.67
CA THR A 51 0.89 -17.53 -10.85
C THR A 51 1.66 -16.20 -10.95
N ARG A 52 2.99 -16.23 -11.14
CA ARG A 52 3.90 -15.06 -11.01
C ARG A 52 3.89 -14.07 -12.19
N ALA A 53 2.91 -14.10 -13.08
CA ALA A 53 2.95 -13.29 -14.30
C ALA A 53 2.25 -11.93 -14.13
N ILE A 54 2.94 -11.00 -13.47
CA ILE A 54 2.75 -9.55 -13.67
C ILE A 54 4.15 -8.96 -13.84
N GLY A 55 4.52 -8.60 -15.08
CA GLY A 55 5.85 -8.08 -15.39
C GLY A 55 6.98 -9.05 -15.04
N THR A 56 7.91 -8.61 -14.19
CA THR A 56 9.12 -9.36 -13.80
C THR A 56 8.83 -10.45 -12.77
N PRO A 57 9.46 -11.64 -12.87
CA PRO A 57 9.42 -12.66 -11.83
C PRO A 57 9.90 -12.11 -10.48
N ASP A 58 9.18 -12.44 -9.41
CA ASP A 58 9.56 -12.12 -8.04
C ASP A 58 9.84 -13.39 -7.23
N GLU A 59 11.12 -13.76 -7.14
CA GLU A 59 11.59 -14.93 -6.39
C GLU A 59 11.28 -14.87 -4.89
N GLY A 60 11.00 -13.67 -4.35
CA GLY A 60 10.96 -13.43 -2.92
C GLY A 60 12.34 -13.49 -2.30
N LYS A 61 12.38 -13.62 -0.97
CA LYS A 61 13.63 -13.84 -0.23
C LYS A 61 14.16 -15.24 -0.52
N THR A 62 15.41 -15.34 -0.96
CA THR A 62 16.09 -16.60 -1.29
C THR A 62 17.33 -16.87 -0.42
N SER A 63 17.73 -15.92 0.42
CA SER A 63 18.89 -16.02 1.30
C SER A 63 18.74 -15.18 2.56
N TRP A 64 19.53 -15.52 3.58
CA TRP A 64 19.64 -14.74 4.81
C TRP A 64 20.30 -13.39 4.53
N ALA A 65 19.80 -12.34 5.16
CA ALA A 65 20.29 -10.97 5.02
C ALA A 65 20.68 -10.41 6.38
N VAL A 66 21.66 -9.50 6.39
CA VAL A 66 22.11 -8.83 7.61
C VAL A 66 20.89 -8.23 8.33
N GLY A 67 20.75 -8.56 9.60
CA GLY A 67 19.66 -8.10 10.43
C GLY A 67 18.48 -9.06 10.57
N ASP A 68 18.43 -10.15 9.79
CA ASP A 68 17.46 -11.23 10.00
C ASP A 68 17.58 -11.80 11.42
N GLU A 69 16.45 -12.19 11.99
CA GLU A 69 16.38 -12.71 13.36
C GLU A 69 15.73 -14.11 13.41
N LEU A 70 16.29 -14.97 14.26
CA LEU A 70 15.74 -16.29 14.59
C LEU A 70 15.35 -16.34 16.07
N LEU A 71 14.21 -16.96 16.34
CA LEU A 71 13.63 -17.10 17.66
C LEU A 71 13.63 -18.58 18.04
N LEU A 72 14.41 -18.96 19.04
CA LEU A 72 14.58 -20.34 19.46
C LEU A 72 13.89 -20.56 20.81
N GLU A 73 13.17 -21.68 20.91
CA GLU A 73 12.74 -22.29 22.17
C GLU A 73 13.58 -23.55 22.42
N MET A 74 14.12 -23.68 23.63
CA MET A 74 14.88 -24.85 24.05
C MET A 74 14.35 -25.35 25.38
N THR A 75 14.11 -26.65 25.48
CA THR A 75 13.67 -27.30 26.73
C THR A 75 14.75 -28.24 27.25
N SER A 76 15.20 -27.98 28.48
CA SER A 76 16.07 -28.88 29.27
C SER A 76 15.25 -29.56 30.36
N LYS A 77 15.59 -30.81 30.68
CA LYS A 77 14.93 -31.55 31.76
C LYS A 77 15.17 -30.90 33.12
N THR A 78 16.38 -30.42 33.39
CA THR A 78 16.67 -29.75 34.66
C THR A 78 16.33 -28.26 34.64
N LEU A 79 16.69 -27.53 33.58
CA LEU A 79 16.63 -26.06 33.58
C LEU A 79 15.32 -25.49 33.00
N GLY A 80 14.40 -26.37 32.62
CA GLY A 80 13.12 -25.99 32.03
C GLY A 80 13.27 -25.41 30.62
N THR A 81 12.22 -24.71 30.19
CA THR A 81 12.15 -24.06 28.88
C THR A 81 12.79 -22.68 28.93
N LYS A 82 13.61 -22.41 27.92
CA LYS A 82 14.32 -21.14 27.72
C LYS A 82 14.12 -20.65 26.29
N TYR A 83 14.23 -19.33 26.14
CA TYR A 83 14.00 -18.64 24.89
C TYR A 83 15.20 -17.77 24.54
N ALA A 84 15.51 -17.66 23.26
CA ALA A 84 16.56 -16.79 22.77
C ALA A 84 16.23 -16.21 21.39
N ALA A 85 16.78 -15.04 21.13
CA ALA A 85 16.81 -14.46 19.79
C ALA A 85 18.25 -14.39 19.29
N PHE A 86 18.43 -14.70 18.01
CA PHE A 86 19.70 -14.59 17.30
C PHE A 86 19.54 -13.65 16.13
N LYS A 87 20.59 -12.90 15.79
CA LYS A 87 20.60 -11.98 14.66
C LYS A 87 21.75 -12.28 13.73
N TYR A 88 21.49 -12.26 12.43
CA TYR A 88 22.52 -12.48 11.42
C TYR A 88 23.32 -11.20 11.16
N ASN A 89 24.64 -11.27 11.32
CA ASN A 89 25.54 -10.13 11.10
C ASN A 89 26.14 -10.09 9.68
N GLY A 90 25.80 -11.06 8.81
CA GLY A 90 26.37 -11.23 7.47
C GLY A 90 27.42 -12.34 7.37
N SER A 91 27.82 -12.93 8.48
CA SER A 91 28.76 -14.06 8.53
C SER A 91 28.34 -15.13 9.54
N SER A 92 27.79 -14.73 10.68
CA SER A 92 27.35 -15.61 11.76
C SER A 92 26.05 -15.14 12.41
N TRP A 93 25.41 -16.04 13.14
CA TRP A 93 24.25 -15.74 13.98
C TRP A 93 24.70 -15.47 15.41
N GLU A 94 24.43 -14.26 15.90
CA GLU A 94 24.82 -13.81 17.24
C GLU A 94 23.62 -13.77 18.16
N LEU A 95 23.80 -14.23 19.40
CA LEU A 95 22.77 -14.15 20.44
C LEU A 95 22.52 -12.68 20.80
N THR A 96 21.30 -12.19 20.61
CA THR A 96 20.92 -10.80 20.91
C THR A 96 20.06 -10.67 22.15
N SER A 97 19.32 -11.72 22.52
CA SER A 97 18.53 -11.73 23.75
C SER A 97 18.29 -13.15 24.26
N GLY A 98 18.01 -13.25 25.57
CA GLY A 98 17.77 -14.51 26.26
C GLY A 98 19.05 -15.26 26.60
N GLU A 99 18.89 -16.48 27.09
CA GLU A 99 19.99 -17.38 27.42
C GLU A 99 19.51 -18.81 27.18
N LEU A 100 20.25 -19.58 26.39
CA LEU A 100 20.02 -21.01 26.27
C LEU A 100 21.12 -21.76 27.05
N SER A 101 20.70 -22.63 27.97
CA SER A 101 21.61 -23.42 28.80
C SER A 101 20.98 -24.75 29.22
N TYR A 102 21.79 -25.81 29.29
CA TYR A 102 21.38 -27.15 29.71
C TYR A 102 22.53 -27.82 30.49
N LYS A 103 22.23 -28.91 31.20
CA LYS A 103 23.27 -29.70 31.88
C LYS A 103 24.06 -30.53 30.88
N GLU A 104 25.33 -30.77 31.19
CA GLU A 104 26.26 -31.44 30.26
C GLU A 104 25.90 -32.91 29.99
N ASP A 105 25.29 -33.58 30.96
CA ASP A 105 24.77 -34.95 30.88
C ASP A 105 23.35 -35.02 30.29
N GLU A 106 22.78 -33.90 29.83
CA GLU A 106 21.47 -33.82 29.21
C GLU A 106 21.53 -33.49 27.73
N VAL A 107 20.57 -34.02 26.98
CA VAL A 107 20.28 -33.61 25.61
C VAL A 107 19.04 -32.73 25.64
N PRO A 108 19.15 -31.41 25.39
CA PRO A 108 18.00 -30.53 25.31
C PRO A 108 17.22 -30.80 24.02
N THR A 109 15.93 -30.47 24.03
CA THR A 109 15.10 -30.42 22.82
C THR A 109 14.91 -28.99 22.38
N PHE A 110 14.63 -28.78 21.09
CA PHE A 110 14.25 -27.49 20.55
C PHE A 110 12.85 -27.60 19.95
N PRO A 111 11.79 -27.42 20.77
CA PRO A 111 10.42 -27.56 20.30
C PRO A 111 10.12 -26.67 19.10
N HIS A 112 10.65 -25.44 19.13
CA HIS A 112 10.36 -24.44 18.11
C HIS A 112 11.61 -23.64 17.72
N VAL A 113 11.74 -23.36 16.43
CA VAL A 113 12.64 -22.35 15.89
C VAL A 113 11.92 -21.60 14.78
N TYR A 114 11.79 -20.29 14.95
CA TYR A 114 11.04 -19.45 14.03
C TYR A 114 11.93 -18.44 13.32
N TYR A 115 11.68 -18.25 12.03
CA TYR A 115 11.97 -17.00 11.35
C TYR A 115 10.68 -16.19 11.29
N ALA A 116 10.56 -15.19 12.16
CA ALA A 116 9.37 -14.35 12.30
C ALA A 116 9.81 -12.91 12.63
N PRO A 117 10.23 -12.12 11.63
CA PRO A 117 10.89 -10.82 11.84
C PRO A 117 10.08 -9.80 12.64
N ASN A 118 8.74 -9.91 12.57
CA ASN A 118 7.82 -9.04 13.28
C ASN A 118 7.51 -9.47 14.72
N TYR A 119 8.04 -10.62 15.18
CA TYR A 119 7.68 -11.22 16.46
C TYR A 119 8.87 -11.31 17.41
N LYS A 120 8.59 -11.43 18.69
CA LYS A 120 9.56 -11.68 19.78
C LYS A 120 8.94 -12.60 20.82
N TRP A 121 9.79 -13.22 21.65
CA TRP A 121 9.34 -13.99 22.80
C TRP A 121 8.90 -13.09 23.96
N GLU A 122 7.71 -13.32 24.48
CA GLU A 122 7.23 -12.78 25.75
C GLU A 122 6.40 -13.83 26.50
N ALA A 123 6.73 -14.08 27.78
CA ALA A 123 6.04 -15.05 28.62
C ALA A 123 5.82 -16.43 27.96
N GLY A 124 6.80 -16.88 27.17
CA GLY A 124 6.77 -18.16 26.45
C GLY A 124 5.85 -18.22 25.23
N LYS A 125 5.42 -17.07 24.72
CA LYS A 125 4.64 -16.95 23.49
C LYS A 125 5.32 -15.99 22.52
N LEU A 126 5.10 -16.19 21.22
CA LEU A 126 5.46 -15.19 20.22
C LEU A 126 4.42 -14.07 20.20
N VAL A 127 4.89 -12.84 20.37
CA VAL A 127 4.08 -11.62 20.32
C VAL A 127 4.67 -10.65 19.31
N LEU A 128 3.84 -9.78 18.74
CA LEU A 128 4.30 -8.75 17.81
C LEU A 128 5.24 -7.77 18.52
N LYS A 129 6.29 -7.37 17.80
CA LYS A 129 7.13 -6.22 18.18
C LYS A 129 6.31 -4.94 18.09
N GLU A 130 6.69 -3.94 18.89
CA GLU A 130 6.05 -2.63 18.87
C GLU A 130 6.06 -2.03 17.45
N GLY A 131 4.90 -1.50 17.02
CA GLY A 131 4.72 -0.91 15.70
C GLY A 131 4.69 -1.90 14.52
N LYS A 132 4.76 -3.22 14.77
CA LYS A 132 4.63 -4.25 13.72
C LYS A 132 3.20 -4.79 13.65
N VAL A 133 2.84 -5.30 12.47
CA VAL A 133 1.51 -5.84 12.18
C VAL A 133 1.63 -7.27 11.66
N ALA A 134 0.80 -8.18 12.15
CA ALA A 134 0.75 -9.57 11.70
C ALA A 134 0.47 -9.65 10.19
N GLY A 135 1.01 -10.66 9.51
CA GLY A 135 0.81 -10.88 8.08
C GLY A 135 1.52 -9.88 7.15
N THR A 136 2.35 -8.97 7.67
CA THR A 136 3.17 -8.06 6.84
C THR A 136 4.60 -8.57 6.58
N ASP A 137 4.95 -9.74 7.13
CA ASP A 137 6.23 -10.40 6.91
C ASP A 137 6.03 -11.93 7.07
N GLU A 138 7.06 -12.70 6.73
CA GLU A 138 7.08 -14.15 6.88
C GLU A 138 6.95 -14.59 8.35
N TYR A 139 6.36 -15.77 8.53
CA TYR A 139 6.27 -16.48 9.80
C TYR A 139 6.55 -17.96 9.52
N ILE A 140 7.81 -18.35 9.48
CA ILE A 140 8.21 -19.70 9.06
C ILE A 140 8.79 -20.45 10.25
N GLU A 141 8.38 -21.70 10.41
CA GLU A 141 8.92 -22.60 11.42
C GLU A 141 9.93 -23.57 10.79
N GLY A 142 11.09 -23.68 11.43
CA GLY A 142 12.13 -24.63 11.07
C GLY A 142 12.26 -25.74 12.10
N THR A 143 13.38 -26.45 12.05
CA THR A 143 13.75 -27.46 13.05
C THR A 143 15.13 -27.17 13.60
N ALA A 144 15.37 -27.50 14.86
CA ALA A 144 16.68 -27.35 15.49
C ALA A 144 17.02 -28.61 16.29
N GLN A 145 18.30 -28.99 16.28
CA GLN A 145 18.80 -30.11 17.05
C GLN A 145 20.25 -29.89 17.46
N ILE A 146 20.59 -30.34 18.67
CA ILE A 146 21.97 -30.37 19.10
C ILE A 146 22.72 -31.53 18.42
N THR A 147 23.98 -31.30 18.06
CA THR A 147 24.83 -32.35 17.50
C THR A 147 25.16 -33.41 18.57
N PRO A 148 25.43 -34.67 18.17
CA PRO A 148 25.75 -35.74 19.12
C PRO A 148 26.96 -35.47 20.03
N ASN A 149 27.96 -34.71 19.54
CA ASN A 149 29.11 -34.28 20.34
C ASN A 149 28.81 -33.07 21.26
N GLY A 150 27.61 -32.48 21.16
CA GLY A 150 27.18 -31.38 22.00
C GLY A 150 27.96 -30.08 21.78
N GLU A 151 28.53 -29.90 20.60
CA GLU A 151 29.34 -28.73 20.21
C GLU A 151 28.58 -27.71 19.35
N ALA A 152 27.51 -28.13 18.66
CA ALA A 152 26.74 -27.25 17.81
C ALA A 152 25.23 -27.51 17.88
N ILE A 153 24.45 -26.48 17.57
CA ILE A 153 23.01 -26.56 17.31
C ILE A 153 22.83 -26.35 15.81
N THR A 154 22.31 -27.37 15.13
CA THR A 154 21.98 -27.28 13.70
C THR A 154 20.53 -26.85 13.54
N VAL A 155 20.30 -25.68 12.96
CA VAL A 155 18.98 -25.16 12.58
C VAL A 155 18.76 -25.41 11.09
N LYS A 156 17.61 -25.97 10.72
CA LYS A 156 17.26 -26.28 9.32
C LYS A 156 15.89 -25.74 8.96
N PHE A 157 15.84 -25.01 7.86
CA PHE A 157 14.61 -24.57 7.20
C PHE A 157 14.37 -25.26 5.86
N SER A 158 15.25 -26.16 5.41
CA SER A 158 15.16 -26.79 4.08
C SER A 158 13.87 -27.57 3.80
N GLY A 159 13.15 -28.01 4.83
CA GLY A 159 11.83 -28.65 4.71
C GLY A 159 10.66 -27.77 5.15
N ALA A 160 10.92 -26.50 5.51
CA ALA A 160 9.90 -25.57 5.96
C ALA A 160 9.03 -25.14 4.77
N THR A 161 7.72 -25.12 4.99
CA THR A 161 6.73 -24.61 4.03
C THR A 161 5.84 -23.59 4.71
N ARG A 162 5.25 -22.68 3.93
CA ARG A 162 4.25 -21.76 4.46
C ARG A 162 2.96 -22.54 4.69
N ASN A 163 2.43 -22.52 5.89
CA ASN A 163 1.05 -22.92 6.18
C ASN A 163 0.03 -21.81 5.88
N TYR A 164 0.42 -20.87 5.02
CA TYR A 164 -0.36 -19.72 4.55
C TYR A 164 0.03 -19.41 3.10
N SER A 165 -0.65 -18.43 2.50
CA SER A 165 -0.34 -17.92 1.16
C SER A 165 0.40 -16.59 1.21
N ARG A 166 1.10 -16.26 0.13
CA ARG A 166 1.71 -14.95 -0.08
C ARG A 166 0.96 -14.18 -1.16
N LEU A 167 0.52 -12.97 -0.90
CA LEU A 167 0.01 -12.05 -1.92
C LEU A 167 1.09 -11.01 -2.26
N ARG A 168 1.54 -11.01 -3.51
CA ARG A 168 2.34 -9.94 -4.10
C ARG A 168 1.40 -8.91 -4.72
N ILE A 169 1.57 -7.66 -4.35
CA ILE A 169 0.85 -6.52 -4.94
C ILE A 169 1.86 -5.75 -5.78
N ALA A 170 1.68 -5.76 -7.10
CA ALA A 170 2.50 -4.96 -8.02
C ALA A 170 1.85 -3.57 -8.19
N THR A 171 2.62 -2.51 -7.99
CA THR A 171 2.16 -1.12 -8.02
C THR A 171 3.33 -0.16 -8.28
N MET A 172 3.18 1.12 -7.95
CA MET A 172 4.23 2.14 -8.09
C MET A 172 5.38 1.93 -7.10
N PRO A 173 6.66 2.08 -7.50
CA PRO A 173 7.82 1.97 -6.60
C PRO A 173 7.85 2.99 -5.47
N ASN A 174 8.27 2.53 -4.28
CA ASN A 174 8.50 3.39 -3.10
C ASN A 174 7.29 4.27 -2.72
N LYS A 175 6.06 3.77 -2.93
CA LYS A 175 4.82 4.50 -2.61
C LYS A 175 4.08 3.87 -1.44
N PRO A 176 3.55 4.69 -0.52
CA PRO A 176 2.66 4.19 0.51
C PRO A 176 1.32 3.81 -0.12
N ILE A 177 0.88 2.57 0.11
CA ILE A 177 -0.43 2.08 -0.32
C ILE A 177 -1.24 1.66 0.90
N THR A 178 -2.56 1.72 0.76
CA THR A 178 -3.48 1.13 1.73
C THR A 178 -4.09 -0.13 1.11
N VAL A 179 -4.07 -1.23 1.84
CA VAL A 179 -4.71 -2.49 1.43
C VAL A 179 -5.80 -2.81 2.43
N THR A 180 -7.04 -2.89 1.96
CA THR A 180 -8.17 -3.35 2.79
C THR A 180 -8.55 -4.78 2.42
N ILE A 181 -8.86 -5.59 3.42
CA ILE A 181 -9.28 -6.99 3.25
C ILE A 181 -10.42 -7.30 4.21
N ASP A 182 -11.54 -7.76 3.69
CA ASP A 182 -12.75 -8.02 4.49
C ASP A 182 -12.64 -9.29 5.35
N ARG A 183 -11.93 -10.34 4.90
CA ARG A 183 -11.77 -11.63 5.59
C ARG A 183 -10.36 -12.19 5.41
N TYR A 184 -9.56 -12.17 6.48
CA TYR A 184 -8.14 -12.49 6.40
C TYR A 184 -7.60 -13.10 7.68
N THR A 185 -6.89 -14.22 7.57
CA THR A 185 -6.11 -14.80 8.67
C THR A 185 -4.63 -14.51 8.46
N PRO A 186 -4.02 -13.55 9.16
CA PRO A 186 -2.62 -13.19 8.96
C PRO A 186 -1.68 -14.33 9.40
N ALA A 187 -0.54 -14.47 8.71
CA ALA A 187 0.51 -15.41 9.07
C ALA A 187 0.97 -15.20 10.53
N GLY A 188 1.19 -16.30 11.25
CA GLY A 188 1.46 -16.29 12.69
C GLY A 188 0.22 -16.16 13.57
N SER A 189 -0.99 -16.27 13.00
CA SER A 189 -2.26 -16.31 13.73
C SER A 189 -3.14 -17.46 13.25
N SER A 190 -3.98 -17.97 14.15
CA SER A 190 -5.09 -18.87 13.83
C SER A 190 -6.44 -18.15 13.71
N ASP A 191 -6.47 -16.85 14.00
CA ASP A 191 -7.70 -16.09 14.13
C ASP A 191 -7.99 -15.32 12.85
N MET A 192 -9.08 -15.68 12.18
CA MET A 192 -9.62 -14.88 11.09
C MET A 192 -10.05 -13.50 11.58
N LYS A 193 -9.63 -12.46 10.86
CA LYS A 193 -9.97 -11.08 11.13
C LYS A 193 -10.88 -10.52 10.04
N TRP A 194 -11.80 -9.66 10.45
CA TRP A 194 -12.71 -8.94 9.57
C TRP A 194 -12.19 -7.53 9.29
N ASP A 195 -12.47 -6.98 8.11
CA ASP A 195 -12.29 -5.56 7.75
C ASP A 195 -10.92 -4.98 8.14
N GLN A 196 -9.87 -5.69 7.74
CA GLN A 196 -8.49 -5.30 8.00
C GLN A 196 -8.06 -4.17 7.07
N LYS A 197 -7.22 -3.26 7.59
CA LYS A 197 -6.61 -2.15 6.85
C LYS A 197 -5.12 -2.12 7.11
N TYR A 198 -4.33 -2.39 6.08
CA TYR A 198 -2.88 -2.39 6.10
C TYR A 198 -2.33 -1.12 5.44
N ALA A 199 -1.42 -0.44 6.12
CA ALA A 199 -0.57 0.58 5.52
C ALA A 199 0.76 -0.08 5.13
N LEU A 200 0.99 -0.20 3.82
CA LEU A 200 2.20 -0.82 3.28
C LEU A 200 2.99 0.22 2.48
N THR A 201 4.28 -0.01 2.29
CA THR A 201 5.11 0.74 1.33
C THR A 201 5.68 -0.26 0.35
N SER A 202 5.48 0.00 -0.94
CA SER A 202 6.08 -0.82 -1.99
C SER A 202 7.60 -0.65 -2.02
N ASP A 203 8.29 -1.71 -2.43
CA ASP A 203 9.74 -1.70 -2.62
C ASP A 203 10.17 -0.89 -3.86
N GLU A 204 11.48 -0.85 -4.12
CA GLU A 204 12.10 -0.18 -5.27
C GLU A 204 11.62 -0.73 -6.63
N LYS A 205 11.08 -1.95 -6.64
CA LYS A 205 10.52 -2.62 -7.83
C LYS A 205 8.99 -2.48 -7.91
N GLY A 206 8.37 -1.74 -6.99
CA GLY A 206 6.92 -1.56 -6.94
C GLY A 206 6.15 -2.73 -6.34
N ASN A 207 6.77 -3.58 -5.51
CA ASN A 207 6.08 -4.70 -4.87
C ASN A 207 5.80 -4.43 -3.40
N ALA A 208 4.59 -4.79 -2.96
CA ALA A 208 4.24 -4.92 -1.55
C ALA A 208 3.71 -6.33 -1.28
N TYR A 209 3.77 -6.78 -0.03
CA TYR A 209 3.50 -8.16 0.33
C TYR A 209 2.57 -8.29 1.52
N LEU A 210 1.69 -9.30 1.47
CA LEU A 210 0.92 -9.80 2.60
C LEU A 210 1.04 -11.32 2.68
N TYR A 211 1.02 -11.84 3.89
CA TYR A 211 1.27 -13.23 4.22
C TYR A 211 0.17 -13.74 5.13
N GLY A 212 -0.63 -14.69 4.65
CA GLY A 212 -1.78 -15.18 5.38
C GLY A 212 -2.72 -15.99 4.50
N THR A 213 -3.85 -16.37 5.07
CA THR A 213 -4.94 -17.04 4.36
C THR A 213 -5.98 -15.99 3.99
N PHE A 214 -6.24 -15.86 2.69
CA PHE A 214 -7.33 -15.05 2.17
C PHE A 214 -8.54 -15.96 2.08
N GLU A 215 -9.53 -15.67 2.92
CA GLU A 215 -10.63 -16.59 3.19
C GLU A 215 -11.60 -16.70 2.02
N ASN A 216 -12.51 -17.68 2.10
CA ASN A 216 -13.56 -17.85 1.11
C ASN A 216 -14.42 -16.58 0.94
N ASN A 217 -14.55 -16.13 -0.32
CA ASN A 217 -15.22 -14.90 -0.71
C ASN A 217 -14.57 -13.61 -0.18
N SER A 218 -13.30 -13.65 0.23
CA SER A 218 -12.57 -12.45 0.63
C SER A 218 -12.35 -11.50 -0.54
N GLU A 219 -12.38 -10.21 -0.25
CA GLU A 219 -12.13 -9.11 -1.17
C GLU A 219 -10.92 -8.31 -0.69
N VAL A 220 -9.98 -8.08 -1.59
CA VAL A 220 -8.79 -7.26 -1.38
C VAL A 220 -8.91 -6.01 -2.24
N THR A 221 -8.79 -4.84 -1.63
CA THR A 221 -8.76 -3.55 -2.34
C THR A 221 -7.47 -2.82 -2.04
N VAL A 222 -6.75 -2.43 -3.10
CA VAL A 222 -5.53 -1.63 -3.04
C VAL A 222 -5.88 -0.20 -3.37
N LYS A 223 -5.46 0.74 -2.50
CA LYS A 223 -5.68 2.17 -2.67
C LYS A 223 -4.38 2.96 -2.59
N TYR A 224 -4.30 4.04 -3.36
CA TYR A 224 -3.25 5.05 -3.29
C TYR A 224 -3.88 6.44 -3.31
N ARG A 225 -3.57 7.26 -2.30
CA ARG A 225 -4.14 8.62 -2.14
C ARG A 225 -5.67 8.67 -2.31
N GLY A 226 -6.37 7.72 -1.68
CA GLY A 226 -7.83 7.61 -1.77
C GLY A 226 -8.36 6.92 -3.03
N ALA A 227 -7.60 6.89 -4.13
CA ALA A 227 -7.99 6.17 -5.34
C ALA A 227 -7.87 4.67 -5.18
N THR A 228 -8.92 3.95 -5.59
CA THR A 228 -8.89 2.50 -5.75
C THR A 228 -8.07 2.16 -6.99
N LEU A 229 -6.95 1.48 -6.79
CA LEU A 229 -6.09 1.00 -7.87
C LEU A 229 -6.59 -0.34 -8.42
N LYS A 230 -6.97 -1.23 -7.52
CA LYS A 230 -7.48 -2.55 -7.87
C LYS A 230 -8.33 -3.13 -6.75
N THR A 231 -9.42 -3.78 -7.13
CA THR A 231 -10.17 -4.70 -6.26
C THR A 231 -10.09 -6.10 -6.86
N TYR A 232 -9.88 -7.09 -6.01
CA TYR A 232 -9.90 -8.50 -6.39
C TYR A 232 -10.64 -9.32 -5.34
N LYS A 233 -11.52 -10.20 -5.82
CA LYS A 233 -12.29 -11.10 -4.98
C LYS A 233 -11.80 -12.54 -5.16
N PHE A 234 -11.33 -13.13 -4.06
CA PHE A 234 -11.04 -14.55 -3.99
C PHE A 234 -12.35 -15.32 -3.85
N SER A 235 -12.72 -16.09 -4.88
CA SER A 235 -13.94 -16.90 -4.86
C SER A 235 -13.84 -18.15 -3.96
N LYS A 236 -12.61 -18.50 -3.55
CA LYS A 236 -12.28 -19.60 -2.66
C LYS A 236 -11.11 -19.20 -1.78
N GLU A 237 -10.97 -19.89 -0.66
CA GLU A 237 -9.81 -19.77 0.21
C GLU A 237 -8.51 -20.02 -0.56
N THR A 238 -7.48 -19.24 -0.27
CA THR A 238 -6.16 -19.40 -0.88
C THR A 238 -5.44 -20.64 -0.34
N GLU A 239 -4.72 -21.33 -1.21
CA GLU A 239 -4.02 -22.55 -0.83
C GLU A 239 -2.69 -22.24 -0.15
N ASN A 240 -2.39 -23.00 0.91
CA ASN A 240 -1.12 -22.91 1.64
C ASN A 240 0.08 -23.13 0.69
N ALA A 241 1.19 -22.48 1.03
CA ALA A 241 2.42 -22.47 0.25
C ALA A 241 2.35 -21.80 -1.14
N LYS A 242 1.16 -21.41 -1.62
CA LYS A 242 1.01 -20.70 -2.90
C LYS A 242 1.28 -19.20 -2.76
N SER A 243 1.81 -18.64 -3.84
CA SER A 243 1.84 -17.20 -4.06
C SER A 243 0.73 -16.78 -5.01
N TYR A 244 0.21 -15.58 -4.82
CA TYR A 244 -0.76 -14.91 -5.67
C TYR A 244 -0.21 -13.54 -6.05
N ALA A 245 -0.64 -13.01 -7.19
CA ALA A 245 -0.19 -11.73 -7.69
C ALA A 245 -1.40 -10.86 -8.03
N LEU A 246 -1.40 -9.62 -7.53
CA LEU A 246 -2.43 -8.62 -7.78
C LEU A 246 -1.82 -7.44 -8.52
N ASP A 247 -2.34 -7.19 -9.73
CA ASP A 247 -1.90 -6.09 -10.58
C ASP A 247 -2.66 -4.82 -10.19
N ALA A 248 -2.01 -3.98 -9.40
CA ALA A 248 -2.43 -2.64 -9.03
C ALA A 248 -1.45 -1.59 -9.60
N THR A 249 -0.85 -1.90 -10.75
CA THR A 249 0.03 -0.97 -11.46
C THR A 249 -0.77 0.23 -11.98
N VAL A 250 -0.12 1.38 -11.96
CA VAL A 250 -0.67 2.67 -12.37
C VAL A 250 0.24 3.24 -13.43
N ILE A 251 -0.32 3.85 -14.46
CA ILE A 251 0.47 4.58 -15.44
C ILE A 251 1.10 5.78 -14.73
N SER A 252 2.39 5.65 -14.40
CA SER A 252 3.21 6.78 -13.93
C SER A 252 4.06 7.22 -15.10
N ALA A 253 3.75 8.39 -15.64
CA ALA A 253 4.43 8.94 -16.80
C ALA A 253 4.96 10.32 -16.46
N ASN A 254 6.22 10.57 -16.80
CA ASN A 254 6.91 11.84 -16.50
C ASN A 254 7.03 12.73 -17.75
N SER A 255 6.43 12.30 -18.87
CA SER A 255 6.37 13.06 -20.12
C SER A 255 5.04 12.85 -20.84
N ALA A 256 4.65 13.80 -21.68
CA ALA A 256 3.47 13.69 -22.53
C ALA A 256 3.52 12.45 -23.44
N GLU A 257 4.68 12.15 -24.02
CA GLU A 257 4.87 11.01 -24.92
C GLU A 257 4.61 9.67 -24.22
N GLU A 258 5.08 9.52 -22.98
CA GLU A 258 4.81 8.35 -22.13
C GLU A 258 3.31 8.25 -21.80
N ILE A 259 2.67 9.36 -21.39
CA ILE A 259 1.23 9.42 -21.11
C ILE A 259 0.43 8.93 -22.33
N LYS A 260 0.72 9.49 -23.51
CA LYS A 260 0.01 9.17 -24.75
C LYS A 260 0.12 7.69 -25.10
N SER A 261 1.34 7.15 -25.01
CA SER A 261 1.63 5.77 -25.39
C SER A 261 0.97 4.78 -24.43
N ALA A 262 1.05 5.06 -23.13
CA ALA A 262 0.46 4.22 -22.09
C ALA A 262 -1.08 4.19 -22.17
N ILE A 263 -1.74 5.35 -22.33
CA ILE A 263 -3.20 5.40 -22.51
C ILE A 263 -3.61 4.60 -23.75
N LYS A 264 -2.94 4.80 -24.89
CA LYS A 264 -3.25 4.07 -26.12
C LYS A 264 -3.08 2.56 -25.96
N GLN A 265 -2.06 2.12 -25.23
CA GLN A 265 -1.85 0.70 -24.95
C GLN A 265 -2.98 0.12 -24.10
N GLU A 266 -3.41 0.81 -23.05
CA GLU A 266 -4.49 0.32 -22.18
C GLU A 266 -5.84 0.29 -22.89
N VAL A 267 -6.12 1.31 -23.70
CA VAL A 267 -7.29 1.33 -24.58
C VAL A 267 -7.23 0.17 -25.59
N ALA A 268 -6.06 -0.11 -26.18
CA ALA A 268 -5.89 -1.24 -27.09
C ALA A 268 -6.05 -2.60 -26.39
N ASN A 269 -5.79 -2.67 -25.09
CA ASN A 269 -6.07 -3.83 -24.23
C ASN A 269 -7.54 -3.88 -23.76
N SER A 270 -8.41 -3.04 -24.30
CA SER A 270 -9.82 -2.92 -23.94
C SER A 270 -10.06 -2.58 -22.46
N LYS A 271 -9.11 -1.91 -21.80
CA LYS A 271 -9.33 -1.40 -20.43
C LYS A 271 -10.18 -0.14 -20.49
N THR A 272 -11.23 -0.11 -19.67
CA THR A 272 -12.12 1.05 -19.50
C THR A 272 -11.71 1.90 -18.29
N ALA A 273 -11.23 1.27 -17.22
CA ALA A 273 -10.66 1.96 -16.07
C ALA A 273 -9.22 2.36 -16.36
N ILE A 274 -8.97 3.66 -16.52
CA ILE A 274 -7.64 4.23 -16.80
C ILE A 274 -7.21 5.06 -15.59
N ILE A 275 -6.09 4.67 -14.98
CA ILE A 275 -5.54 5.36 -13.81
C ILE A 275 -4.18 5.96 -14.18
N LEU A 276 -4.08 7.27 -14.09
CA LEU A 276 -2.86 8.03 -14.34
C LEU A 276 -2.35 8.65 -13.05
N ASN A 277 -1.06 8.50 -12.77
CA ASN A 277 -0.36 9.23 -11.72
C ASN A 277 0.52 10.29 -12.39
N LEU A 278 0.06 11.53 -12.34
CA LEU A 278 0.69 12.69 -12.96
C LEU A 278 1.58 13.43 -11.95
N ALA A 279 2.53 14.22 -12.46
CA ALA A 279 3.26 15.17 -11.63
C ALA A 279 2.30 16.22 -11.03
N SER A 280 2.66 16.77 -9.87
CA SER A 280 1.81 17.75 -9.18
C SER A 280 1.56 19.02 -9.98
N ASP A 281 2.51 19.37 -10.84
CA ASP A 281 2.57 20.53 -11.73
C ASP A 281 2.23 20.21 -13.19
N ALA A 282 1.63 19.04 -13.46
CA ALA A 282 1.11 18.71 -14.79
C ALA A 282 0.17 19.81 -15.29
N GLY A 283 0.38 20.27 -16.53
CA GLY A 283 -0.28 21.44 -17.11
C GLY A 283 -0.80 21.18 -18.52
N ASP A 284 -0.96 22.24 -19.30
CA ASP A 284 -1.64 22.22 -20.60
C ASP A 284 -1.14 21.12 -21.55
N ASN A 285 0.16 20.84 -21.53
CA ASN A 285 0.78 19.86 -22.42
C ASN A 285 0.35 18.42 -22.09
N GLU A 286 0.36 18.05 -20.81
CA GLU A 286 -0.06 16.72 -20.34
C GLU A 286 -1.56 16.52 -20.60
N PHE A 287 -2.38 17.51 -20.26
CA PHE A 287 -3.83 17.45 -20.44
C PHE A 287 -4.27 17.47 -21.91
N LYS A 288 -3.60 18.26 -22.77
CA LYS A 288 -3.74 18.16 -24.22
C LYS A 288 -3.43 16.75 -24.72
N THR A 289 -2.36 16.15 -24.20
CA THR A 289 -1.96 14.80 -24.61
C THR A 289 -2.94 13.73 -24.17
N ILE A 290 -3.52 13.85 -22.97
CA ILE A 290 -4.62 13.00 -22.51
C ILE A 290 -5.80 13.09 -23.49
N ARG A 291 -6.23 14.30 -23.87
CA ARG A 291 -7.32 14.48 -24.86
C ARG A 291 -6.99 13.83 -26.20
N GLU A 292 -5.77 14.04 -26.71
CA GLU A 292 -5.35 13.44 -27.97
C GLU A 292 -5.29 11.91 -27.92
N ALA A 293 -4.94 11.32 -26.77
CA ALA A 293 -4.89 9.87 -26.59
C ALA A 293 -6.29 9.23 -26.66
N PHE A 294 -7.32 9.96 -26.21
CA PHE A 294 -8.71 9.49 -26.19
C PHE A 294 -9.55 9.90 -27.42
N LYS A 295 -9.01 10.70 -28.35
CA LYS A 295 -9.78 11.28 -29.47
C LYS A 295 -10.62 10.29 -30.31
N ASN A 296 -10.15 9.04 -30.45
CA ASN A 296 -10.83 8.00 -31.24
C ASN A 296 -11.37 6.85 -30.37
N VAL A 297 -11.44 7.08 -29.06
CA VAL A 297 -12.04 6.12 -28.13
C VAL A 297 -13.55 6.29 -28.16
N GLN A 298 -14.26 5.17 -28.04
CA GLN A 298 -15.72 5.20 -28.04
C GLN A 298 -16.24 6.07 -26.89
N ASP A 299 -17.24 6.88 -27.18
CA ASP A 299 -17.89 7.75 -26.22
C ASP A 299 -18.43 6.98 -25.01
N ALA A 300 -18.39 7.61 -23.82
CA ALA A 300 -18.94 7.07 -22.58
C ALA A 300 -18.37 5.69 -22.16
N THR A 301 -17.10 5.41 -22.46
CA THR A 301 -16.48 4.11 -22.14
C THR A 301 -15.39 4.17 -21.08
N ILE A 302 -14.84 5.34 -20.78
CA ILE A 302 -13.66 5.49 -19.92
C ILE A 302 -14.01 5.99 -18.53
N ASP A 303 -13.59 5.25 -17.52
CA ASP A 303 -13.54 5.69 -16.13
C ASP A 303 -12.12 6.19 -15.84
N LEU A 304 -11.94 7.51 -15.82
CA LEU A 304 -10.62 8.13 -15.68
C LEU A 304 -10.32 8.49 -14.24
N THR A 305 -9.18 8.05 -13.71
CA THR A 305 -8.67 8.51 -12.41
C THR A 305 -7.36 9.26 -12.60
N LEU A 306 -7.29 10.51 -12.13
CA LEU A 306 -6.08 11.34 -12.16
C LEU A 306 -5.56 11.56 -10.75
N ILE A 307 -4.41 10.96 -10.44
CA ILE A 307 -3.73 11.06 -9.16
C ILE A 307 -2.52 11.99 -9.33
N GLY A 308 -2.13 12.69 -8.27
CA GLY A 308 -0.90 13.49 -8.25
C GLY A 308 -1.11 14.97 -8.61
N CYS A 309 -1.78 15.26 -9.73
CA CYS A 309 -2.02 16.63 -10.21
C CYS A 309 -2.85 17.46 -9.22
N LYS A 310 -2.49 18.74 -9.05
CA LYS A 310 -3.21 19.69 -8.17
C LYS A 310 -4.24 20.54 -8.88
N GLU A 311 -4.11 20.71 -10.18
CA GLU A 311 -5.04 21.51 -10.98
C GLU A 311 -5.38 20.77 -12.28
N ILE A 312 -6.63 20.90 -12.72
CA ILE A 312 -6.97 20.70 -14.13
C ILE A 312 -6.94 22.08 -14.78
N PRO A 313 -6.02 22.35 -15.74
CA PRO A 313 -5.86 23.67 -16.32
C PRO A 313 -7.05 24.06 -17.19
N ALA A 314 -7.05 25.32 -17.63
CA ALA A 314 -8.06 25.83 -18.55
C ALA A 314 -8.16 24.96 -19.81
N ASP A 315 -9.39 24.63 -20.21
CA ASP A 315 -9.70 23.70 -21.30
C ASP A 315 -9.04 22.31 -21.18
N GLY A 316 -8.50 21.91 -20.02
CA GLY A 316 -7.61 20.74 -19.89
C GLY A 316 -8.19 19.42 -20.40
N LEU A 317 -9.42 19.09 -20.00
CA LEU A 317 -10.16 17.90 -20.41
C LEU A 317 -11.43 18.25 -21.21
N LYS A 318 -11.50 19.46 -21.78
CA LYS A 318 -12.65 19.92 -22.57
C LYS A 318 -12.97 19.00 -23.74
N GLU A 319 -14.27 18.79 -23.99
CA GLU A 319 -14.83 17.99 -25.10
C GLU A 319 -14.33 16.54 -25.14
N LEU A 320 -14.00 15.96 -23.97
CA LEU A 320 -13.49 14.61 -23.85
C LEU A 320 -14.61 13.57 -23.73
N ASN A 321 -15.35 13.36 -24.82
CA ASN A 321 -16.56 12.53 -24.87
C ASN A 321 -16.35 11.03 -24.59
N ALA A 322 -15.10 10.56 -24.63
CA ALA A 322 -14.76 9.20 -24.21
C ALA A 322 -15.04 8.95 -22.71
N LEU A 323 -15.07 10.02 -21.88
CA LEU A 323 -15.28 9.89 -20.45
C LEU A 323 -16.71 9.51 -20.10
N LYS A 324 -16.83 8.50 -19.24
CA LYS A 324 -18.04 8.12 -18.52
C LYS A 324 -18.00 8.62 -17.07
N SER A 325 -16.87 8.47 -16.40
CA SER A 325 -16.68 8.98 -15.04
C SER A 325 -15.27 9.53 -14.84
N ILE A 326 -15.12 10.44 -13.88
CA ILE A 326 -13.81 10.97 -13.49
C ILE A 326 -13.62 11.05 -11.97
N PHE A 327 -12.49 10.53 -11.49
CA PHE A 327 -12.07 10.63 -10.09
C PHE A 327 -10.78 11.45 -9.94
N LEU A 328 -10.85 12.50 -9.13
CA LEU A 328 -9.83 13.53 -8.96
C LEU A 328 -9.45 13.67 -7.47
N PRO A 329 -8.79 12.66 -6.87
CA PRO A 329 -8.50 12.63 -5.44
C PRO A 329 -7.55 13.73 -4.98
N ASP A 330 -6.65 14.21 -5.84
CA ASP A 330 -5.58 15.14 -5.43
C ASP A 330 -5.81 16.57 -5.90
N VAL A 331 -6.77 16.79 -6.79
CA VAL A 331 -7.04 18.08 -7.44
C VAL A 331 -7.70 19.02 -6.45
N THR A 332 -7.17 20.25 -6.36
CA THR A 332 -7.70 21.32 -5.52
C THR A 332 -8.34 22.44 -6.34
N LYS A 333 -7.96 22.58 -7.61
CA LYS A 333 -8.47 23.60 -8.53
C LYS A 333 -8.92 23.00 -9.86
N ILE A 334 -10.09 23.42 -10.34
CA ILE A 334 -10.59 23.11 -11.69
C ILE A 334 -10.67 24.42 -12.47
N GLY A 335 -9.89 24.52 -13.54
CA GLY A 335 -9.77 25.73 -14.36
C GLY A 335 -10.94 25.98 -15.29
N MET A 336 -10.89 27.15 -15.95
CA MET A 336 -11.93 27.61 -16.87
C MET A 336 -12.18 26.60 -17.99
N ASN A 337 -13.44 26.24 -18.24
CA ASN A 337 -13.83 25.23 -19.24
C ASN A 337 -13.15 23.85 -19.09
N ALA A 338 -12.52 23.54 -17.94
CA ALA A 338 -11.66 22.36 -17.79
C ALA A 338 -12.34 21.03 -18.15
N LEU A 339 -13.62 20.87 -17.81
CA LEU A 339 -14.44 19.69 -18.14
C LEU A 339 -15.64 20.05 -19.03
N SER A 340 -15.59 21.23 -19.67
CA SER A 340 -16.71 21.70 -20.50
C SER A 340 -16.97 20.75 -21.67
N ARG A 341 -18.25 20.51 -21.96
CA ARG A 341 -18.75 19.70 -23.07
C ARG A 341 -18.25 18.26 -23.08
N CYS A 342 -17.90 17.69 -21.93
CA CYS A 342 -17.78 16.24 -21.81
C CYS A 342 -19.19 15.63 -21.72
N VAL A 343 -19.94 15.66 -22.83
CA VAL A 343 -21.41 15.54 -22.84
C VAL A 343 -21.96 14.24 -22.24
N TYR A 344 -21.17 13.17 -22.31
CA TYR A 344 -21.53 11.84 -21.81
C TYR A 344 -20.98 11.51 -20.42
N LEU A 345 -20.30 12.45 -19.76
CA LEU A 345 -19.79 12.26 -18.41
C LEU A 345 -20.98 12.13 -17.44
N GLU A 346 -21.06 11.01 -16.73
CA GLU A 346 -22.13 10.66 -15.79
C GLU A 346 -21.77 11.05 -14.34
N GLU A 347 -20.51 10.89 -13.96
CA GLU A 347 -20.05 11.14 -12.58
C GLU A 347 -18.74 11.93 -12.51
N ILE A 348 -18.72 12.97 -11.67
CA ILE A 348 -17.53 13.70 -11.25
C ILE A 348 -17.33 13.47 -9.75
N CYS A 349 -16.16 12.98 -9.35
CA CYS A 349 -15.80 12.86 -7.94
C CYS A 349 -14.45 13.52 -7.65
N ALA A 350 -14.48 14.69 -7.02
CA ALA A 350 -13.35 15.57 -6.78
C ALA A 350 -13.35 16.08 -5.32
N PRO A 351 -13.13 15.18 -4.34
CA PRO A 351 -13.40 15.43 -2.92
C PRO A 351 -12.50 16.48 -2.27
N ASN A 352 -11.42 16.91 -2.92
CA ASN A 352 -10.48 17.91 -2.41
C ASN A 352 -10.49 19.22 -3.20
N VAL A 353 -11.40 19.35 -4.19
CA VAL A 353 -11.54 20.60 -4.95
C VAL A 353 -12.14 21.67 -4.06
N SER A 354 -11.48 22.82 -4.01
CA SER A 354 -11.89 24.00 -3.26
C SER A 354 -12.03 25.25 -4.12
N THR A 355 -11.45 25.24 -5.32
CA THR A 355 -11.55 26.33 -6.31
C THR A 355 -12.05 25.82 -7.64
N ILE A 356 -13.06 26.48 -8.21
CA ILE A 356 -13.60 26.16 -9.53
C ILE A 356 -13.80 27.43 -10.34
N ASP A 357 -13.19 27.47 -11.52
CA ASP A 357 -13.28 28.61 -12.44
C ASP A 357 -14.46 28.47 -13.41
N GLU A 358 -14.72 29.57 -14.13
CA GLU A 358 -15.83 29.77 -15.04
C GLU A 358 -16.06 28.60 -16.03
N ARG A 359 -17.33 28.19 -16.16
CA ARG A 359 -17.78 27.18 -17.14
C ARG A 359 -17.05 25.84 -17.04
N ALA A 360 -16.36 25.56 -15.94
CA ALA A 360 -15.67 24.29 -15.71
C ALA A 360 -16.56 23.08 -15.97
N PHE A 361 -17.86 23.21 -15.68
CA PHE A 361 -18.88 22.18 -15.79
C PHE A 361 -19.98 22.50 -16.81
N ALA A 362 -19.68 23.33 -17.83
CA ALA A 362 -20.66 23.72 -18.83
C ALA A 362 -20.91 22.62 -19.89
N GLY A 363 -22.18 22.39 -20.26
CA GLY A 363 -22.55 21.59 -21.44
C GLY A 363 -22.60 20.08 -21.23
N PHE A 364 -23.05 19.60 -20.07
CA PHE A 364 -23.31 18.18 -19.83
C PHE A 364 -24.69 17.75 -20.31
N ILE A 365 -24.82 16.51 -20.78
CA ILE A 365 -26.10 15.90 -21.18
C ILE A 365 -26.45 14.71 -20.28
N MET A 366 -25.46 13.97 -19.78
CA MET A 366 -25.65 12.73 -19.00
C MET A 366 -25.19 12.84 -17.54
N LEU A 367 -24.80 14.03 -17.06
CA LEU A 367 -24.25 14.16 -15.70
C LEU A 367 -25.36 13.90 -14.67
N GLU A 368 -25.13 12.92 -13.81
CA GLU A 368 -26.07 12.48 -12.78
C GLU A 368 -25.53 12.75 -11.38
N LYS A 369 -24.21 12.78 -11.19
CA LYS A 369 -23.61 12.88 -9.86
C LYS A 369 -22.35 13.73 -9.83
N VAL A 370 -22.27 14.61 -8.84
CA VAL A 370 -21.09 15.44 -8.57
C VAL A 370 -20.74 15.37 -7.10
N THR A 371 -19.49 15.02 -6.79
CA THR A 371 -18.92 15.11 -5.44
C THR A 371 -17.79 16.12 -5.44
N LEU A 372 -17.87 17.14 -4.59
CA LEU A 372 -16.87 18.21 -4.46
C LEU A 372 -16.31 18.24 -3.05
N GLY A 373 -15.15 18.88 -2.91
CA GLY A 373 -14.59 19.29 -1.62
C GLY A 373 -15.24 20.55 -1.07
N GLU A 374 -14.63 21.09 -0.01
CA GLU A 374 -15.06 22.35 0.60
C GLU A 374 -14.71 23.52 -0.33
N LEU A 375 -15.73 24.09 -0.98
CA LEU A 375 -15.57 25.19 -1.91
C LEU A 375 -15.35 26.51 -1.16
N THR A 376 -14.32 27.25 -1.59
CA THR A 376 -13.92 28.53 -0.98
C THR A 376 -13.76 29.66 -2.01
N ASP A 377 -13.67 29.33 -3.30
CA ASP A 377 -13.59 30.28 -4.42
C ASP A 377 -14.25 29.63 -5.64
N VAL A 378 -15.41 30.13 -6.05
CA VAL A 378 -16.08 29.66 -7.26
C VAL A 378 -16.35 30.85 -8.15
N ARG A 379 -16.02 30.74 -9.44
CA ARG A 379 -16.14 31.82 -10.42
C ARG A 379 -17.07 31.41 -11.55
N GLY A 380 -17.97 32.30 -11.93
CA GLY A 380 -18.96 32.10 -12.98
C GLY A 380 -18.97 33.24 -13.98
N GLU A 381 -19.58 32.97 -15.13
CA GLU A 381 -19.68 33.91 -16.24
C GLU A 381 -20.55 35.13 -15.83
N ALA A 382 -20.16 36.34 -16.23
CA ALA A 382 -20.91 37.56 -15.94
C ALA A 382 -22.37 37.52 -16.41
N ASN A 383 -22.64 36.81 -17.51
CA ASN A 383 -23.90 36.86 -18.23
C ASN A 383 -24.81 35.66 -17.98
N SER A 384 -24.36 34.64 -17.24
CA SER A 384 -25.20 33.51 -16.83
C SER A 384 -25.99 33.89 -15.58
N GLY A 385 -25.34 34.44 -14.56
CA GLY A 385 -25.95 34.60 -13.23
C GLY A 385 -25.98 33.30 -12.43
N GLY A 386 -25.89 32.13 -13.09
CA GLY A 386 -25.46 30.87 -12.50
C GLY A 386 -23.95 30.70 -12.47
N GLY A 387 -23.44 29.97 -11.46
CA GLY A 387 -22.03 29.68 -11.22
C GLY A 387 -21.25 28.98 -12.34
N ILE A 388 -20.91 27.71 -12.14
CA ILE A 388 -19.92 26.97 -12.95
C ILE A 388 -20.53 26.07 -14.03
N PHE A 389 -21.85 25.96 -14.05
CA PHE A 389 -22.61 25.22 -15.04
C PHE A 389 -23.16 26.18 -16.10
N ASP A 390 -23.68 25.63 -17.20
CA ASP A 390 -24.34 26.43 -18.23
C ASP A 390 -25.84 26.52 -17.90
N ASP A 391 -26.40 27.73 -17.84
CA ASP A 391 -27.80 27.92 -17.45
C ASP A 391 -28.76 27.44 -18.56
N ASP A 392 -28.34 27.54 -19.82
CA ASP A 392 -29.14 27.14 -20.99
C ASP A 392 -29.35 25.61 -21.09
N ASN A 393 -28.49 24.83 -20.42
CA ASN A 393 -28.54 23.37 -20.42
C ASN A 393 -28.51 22.79 -18.99
N TRP A 394 -28.88 23.57 -17.97
CA TRP A 394 -28.91 23.09 -16.60
C TRP A 394 -29.94 21.96 -16.42
N THR A 395 -29.50 20.87 -15.82
CA THR A 395 -30.29 19.66 -15.65
C THR A 395 -30.58 19.40 -14.16
N PRO A 396 -31.84 19.57 -13.70
CA PRO A 396 -32.18 19.46 -12.28
C PRO A 396 -32.18 18.02 -11.74
N TYR A 397 -31.65 17.04 -12.48
CA TYR A 397 -31.55 15.63 -12.07
C TYR A 397 -30.18 15.26 -11.47
N ILE A 398 -29.26 16.23 -11.31
CA ILE A 398 -27.94 15.99 -10.71
C ILE A 398 -28.06 15.82 -9.19
N ASP A 399 -27.48 14.75 -8.65
CA ASP A 399 -27.21 14.54 -7.23
C ASP A 399 -25.86 15.17 -6.85
N LEU A 400 -25.89 16.16 -5.95
CA LEU A 400 -24.70 16.84 -5.44
C LEU A 400 -24.29 16.29 -4.07
N TYR A 401 -22.99 16.05 -3.89
CA TYR A 401 -22.38 15.66 -2.63
C TYR A 401 -21.35 16.70 -2.20
N LEU A 402 -21.58 17.29 -1.02
CA LEU A 402 -20.71 18.30 -0.40
C LEU A 402 -20.25 17.81 0.98
N PRO A 403 -19.06 18.20 1.45
CA PRO A 403 -18.60 17.78 2.77
C PRO A 403 -19.45 18.46 3.86
N LYS A 404 -19.64 17.80 5.01
CA LYS A 404 -20.48 18.30 6.12
C LYS A 404 -20.13 19.72 6.59
N ASN A 405 -18.90 20.16 6.38
CA ASN A 405 -18.41 21.48 6.74
C ASN A 405 -18.62 22.56 5.67
N GLN A 406 -19.21 22.24 4.51
CA GLN A 406 -19.49 23.24 3.48
C GLN A 406 -20.34 24.38 4.03
N GLU A 407 -19.93 25.60 3.72
CA GLU A 407 -20.64 26.83 4.05
C GLU A 407 -21.55 27.28 2.90
N VAL A 408 -22.55 28.09 3.24
CA VAL A 408 -23.36 28.80 2.24
C VAL A 408 -22.43 29.67 1.40
N MET A 409 -22.61 29.62 0.08
CA MET A 409 -21.79 30.33 -0.88
C MET A 409 -22.57 31.50 -1.45
N LYS A 410 -22.13 32.74 -1.18
CA LYS A 410 -22.78 33.95 -1.67
C LYS A 410 -22.03 34.49 -2.90
N GLY A 411 -22.74 34.60 -4.02
CA GLY A 411 -22.24 35.16 -5.27
C GLY A 411 -22.36 36.68 -5.29
N GLU A 412 -21.27 37.36 -5.63
CA GLU A 412 -21.23 38.81 -5.88
C GLU A 412 -20.58 39.08 -7.23
N PHE A 413 -21.14 40.02 -7.98
CA PHE A 413 -20.56 40.44 -9.26
C PHE A 413 -19.35 41.32 -8.99
N ASP A 414 -18.19 40.94 -9.53
CA ASP A 414 -16.98 41.75 -9.52
C ASP A 414 -16.81 42.46 -10.86
N GLU A 415 -17.00 43.77 -10.85
CA GLU A 415 -16.88 44.64 -12.03
C GLU A 415 -15.46 44.61 -12.63
N ASN A 416 -14.43 44.33 -11.83
CA ASN A 416 -13.04 44.34 -12.31
C ASN A 416 -12.69 43.12 -13.15
N SER A 417 -13.09 41.93 -12.68
CA SER A 417 -12.91 40.68 -13.42
C SER A 417 -14.02 40.42 -14.43
N ASN A 418 -15.14 41.15 -14.35
CA ASN A 418 -16.36 40.88 -15.10
C ASN A 418 -16.79 39.42 -14.92
N GLN A 419 -16.87 38.99 -13.66
CA GLN A 419 -17.25 37.63 -13.26
C GLN A 419 -18.12 37.69 -12.00
N TYR A 420 -18.97 36.68 -11.82
CA TYR A 420 -19.56 36.42 -10.51
C TYR A 420 -18.59 35.58 -9.68
N ILE A 421 -18.38 35.96 -8.42
CA ILE A 421 -17.50 35.28 -7.49
C ILE A 421 -18.30 34.84 -6.27
N TRP A 422 -18.35 33.54 -6.01
CA TRP A 422 -18.99 32.97 -4.84
C TRP A 422 -17.96 32.70 -3.74
N LYS A 423 -18.27 33.19 -2.55
CA LYS A 423 -17.44 33.04 -1.35
C LYS A 423 -18.23 32.49 -0.17
N PRO A 424 -17.56 31.75 0.74
CA PRO A 424 -18.17 31.23 1.96
C PRO A 424 -18.63 32.37 2.87
N THR A 425 -19.79 32.22 3.51
CA THR A 425 -20.39 33.25 4.38
C THR A 425 -20.09 33.07 5.88
N GLY A 426 -19.53 31.94 6.29
CA GLY A 426 -19.44 31.50 7.70
C GLY A 426 -20.64 30.68 8.18
N GLU A 427 -21.72 30.61 7.39
CA GLU A 427 -22.94 29.88 7.77
C GLU A 427 -22.93 28.46 7.20
N LYS A 428 -23.34 27.47 8.01
CA LYS A 428 -23.38 26.06 7.57
C LYS A 428 -24.43 25.86 6.48
N TYR A 429 -24.03 25.31 5.33
CA TYR A 429 -24.94 25.03 4.23
C TYR A 429 -26.04 24.05 4.61
N PHE A 430 -25.69 22.92 5.25
CA PHE A 430 -26.67 21.88 5.65
C PHE A 430 -27.64 22.30 6.77
N ALA A 431 -27.57 23.55 7.24
CA ALA A 431 -28.52 24.13 8.18
C ALA A 431 -29.23 25.37 7.61
N SER A 432 -29.08 25.63 6.31
CA SER A 432 -29.63 26.81 5.63
C SER A 432 -30.90 26.46 4.86
N PRO A 433 -31.74 27.48 4.55
CA PRO A 433 -32.87 27.31 3.64
C PRO A 433 -32.47 26.83 2.24
N ASP A 434 -31.26 27.13 1.78
CA ASP A 434 -30.77 26.68 0.47
C ASP A 434 -30.68 25.15 0.42
N TYR A 435 -30.20 24.51 1.50
CA TYR A 435 -30.20 23.05 1.61
C TYR A 435 -31.62 22.47 1.59
N ASP A 436 -32.55 23.05 2.36
CA ASP A 436 -33.95 22.59 2.41
C ASP A 436 -34.63 22.65 1.03
N ASN A 437 -34.21 23.61 0.19
CA ASN A 437 -34.69 23.75 -1.19
C ASN A 437 -33.83 23.01 -2.21
N GLY A 438 -32.71 22.38 -1.83
CA GLY A 438 -31.79 21.70 -2.75
C GLY A 438 -31.05 22.67 -3.70
N ILE A 439 -30.84 23.91 -3.28
CA ILE A 439 -30.20 24.97 -4.07
C ILE A 439 -28.74 25.13 -3.66
N PHE A 440 -27.83 25.19 -4.61
CA PHE A 440 -26.43 25.52 -4.35
C PHE A 440 -25.83 26.34 -5.49
N LEU A 441 -25.13 27.44 -5.18
CA LEU A 441 -24.60 28.40 -6.17
C LEU A 441 -25.65 28.95 -7.16
N GLY A 442 -26.92 28.99 -6.73
CA GLY A 442 -28.05 29.41 -7.58
C GLY A 442 -28.68 28.27 -8.41
N TYR A 443 -28.12 27.06 -8.37
CA TYR A 443 -28.64 25.91 -9.11
C TYR A 443 -29.53 25.01 -8.27
N GLN A 444 -30.63 24.56 -8.85
CA GLN A 444 -31.52 23.56 -8.27
C GLN A 444 -31.03 22.16 -8.59
N PHE A 445 -30.59 21.41 -7.58
CA PHE A 445 -30.19 20.01 -7.69
C PHE A 445 -31.35 19.06 -7.40
N ASN A 446 -31.23 17.81 -7.86
CA ASN A 446 -32.17 16.73 -7.56
C ASN A 446 -32.13 16.37 -6.07
N SER A 447 -30.92 16.24 -5.55
CA SER A 447 -30.67 16.12 -4.12
C SER A 447 -29.30 16.67 -3.79
N VAL A 448 -29.16 17.19 -2.57
CA VAL A 448 -27.86 17.56 -2.00
C VAL A 448 -27.63 16.72 -0.75
N LYS A 449 -26.49 16.02 -0.70
CA LYS A 449 -26.16 15.05 0.35
C LYS A 449 -24.82 15.40 0.98
N SER A 450 -24.68 15.14 2.27
CA SER A 450 -23.42 15.35 2.98
C SER A 450 -22.53 14.12 2.92
N TRP A 451 -21.21 14.31 2.82
CA TRP A 451 -20.20 13.25 3.05
C TRP A 451 -19.21 13.66 4.16
N GLU A 452 -18.49 12.68 4.70
CA GLU A 452 -17.59 12.83 5.87
C GLU A 452 -16.17 13.28 5.55
#